data_AF-A0A5Q2MZ69-F1
#
_entry.id   AF-A0A5Q2MZ69-F1
#
_cell.length_a   1.000
_cell.length_b   1.000
_cell.length_c   1.000
_cell.angle_alpha   90.00
_cell.angle_beta   90.00
_cell.angle_gamma   90.00
#
_symmetry.space_group_name_H-M   'P 1'
#
loop_
_entity.id
_entity.type
_entity.pdbx_description
1 polymer ?
#
loop_
_entity_poly.entity_id
_entity_poly.type
_entity_poly.pdbx_seq_one_letter_code
_entity_poly.pdbx_strand_id
1 'polypeptide(L)' 'MTGKKVFLEFDLQPRDKYGRILAYVWLSEPENDSDQEVRKKMFNAQLLLQGSGQQLTIPPNAPMLKKQGLQK' A
#
# COMPACT_ATOMS: atom_id res chain seq x y z
N MET A 1 20.55 8.16 -2.05
CA MET A 1 19.88 8.10 -3.37
C MET A 1 18.61 8.93 -3.27
N THR A 2 18.57 10.14 -3.82
CA THR A 2 17.40 11.04 -3.72
C THR A 2 17.11 11.62 -5.11
N GLY A 3 15.85 11.51 -5.56
CA GLY A 3 15.39 12.00 -6.87
C GLY A 3 14.58 11.02 -7.73
N LYS A 4 14.22 9.83 -7.23
CA LYS A 4 13.38 8.90 -8.01
C LYS A 4 11.92 9.35 -7.99
N LYS A 5 11.29 9.38 -9.17
CA LYS A 5 9.83 9.53 -9.28
C LYS A 5 9.16 8.29 -8.71
N VAL A 6 8.12 8.50 -7.91
CA VAL A 6 7.27 7.46 -7.35
C VAL A 6 5.82 7.84 -7.60
N PHE A 7 4.94 6.87 -7.59
CA PHE A 7 3.51 7.07 -7.74
C PHE A 7 2.84 6.81 -6.39
N LEU A 8 1.84 7.64 -6.06
CA LEU A 8 1.08 7.54 -4.83
C LEU A 8 -0.35 7.14 -5.16
N GLU A 9 -0.81 6.06 -4.55
CA GLU A 9 -2.20 5.66 -4.57
C GLU A 9 -2.80 5.95 -3.20
N PHE A 10 -3.70 6.93 -3.12
CA PHE A 10 -4.28 7.37 -1.83
C PHE A 10 -5.35 6.40 -1.35
N ASP A 11 -5.42 6.24 -0.02
CA ASP A 11 -6.52 5.53 0.63
C ASP A 11 -7.82 6.37 0.61
N LEU A 12 -8.95 5.77 1.01
CA LEU A 12 -10.29 6.40 1.02
C LEU A 12 -10.31 7.78 1.66
N GLN A 13 -9.55 7.96 2.74
CA GLN A 13 -9.23 9.27 3.29
C GLN A 13 -7.72 9.53 3.12
N PRO A 14 -7.32 10.52 2.29
CA PRO A 14 -5.91 10.81 2.03
C PRO A 14 -5.10 11.23 3.26
N ARG A 15 -5.79 11.67 4.32
CA ARG A 15 -5.16 12.10 5.58
C ARG A 15 -5.90 11.57 6.79
N ASP A 16 -5.17 11.23 7.84
CA ASP A 16 -5.75 10.89 9.13
C ASP A 16 -5.92 12.10 10.06
N LYS A 17 -6.43 11.87 11.28
CA LYS A 17 -6.64 12.91 12.32
C LYS A 17 -5.36 13.61 12.78
N TYR A 18 -4.18 13.08 12.46
CA TYR A 18 -2.88 13.66 12.76
C TYR A 18 -2.26 14.37 11.54
N GLY A 19 -2.97 14.43 10.41
CA GLY A 19 -2.53 15.05 9.17
C GLY A 19 -1.55 14.20 8.35
N ARG A 20 -1.32 12.94 8.74
CA ARG A 20 -0.42 12.03 8.01
C ARG A 20 -1.07 11.59 6.71
N ILE A 21 -0.28 11.52 5.63
CA ILE A 21 -0.76 11.05 4.33
C ILE A 21 -0.90 9.53 4.36
N LEU A 22 -2.05 9.03 3.94
CA LEU A 22 -2.34 7.61 3.79
C LEU A 22 -2.31 7.25 2.31
N ALA A 23 -1.23 6.61 1.88
CA ALA A 23 -1.05 6.20 0.49
C ALA A 23 -0.14 4.96 0.37
N TYR A 24 -0.35 4.19 -0.69
CA TYR A 24 0.58 3.18 -1.16
C TYR A 24 1.62 3.81 -2.09
N VAL A 25 2.89 3.46 -1.87
CA VAL A 25 4.00 3.95 -2.68
C VAL A 25 4.36 2.91 -3.74
N TRP A 26 4.33 3.33 -5.00
CA TRP A 26 4.69 2.53 -6.15
C TRP A 26 6.00 3.05 -6.78
N LEU A 27 6.93 2.13 -7.05
CA LEU A 27 8.22 2.45 -7.67
C LEU A 27 8.11 2.64 -9.19
N SER A 28 7.01 2.16 -9.79
CA SER A 28 6.64 2.32 -11.19
C SER A 28 5.12 2.16 -11.32
N GLU A 29 4.53 2.67 -12.40
CA GLU A 29 3.10 2.51 -12.68
C GLU A 29 2.75 1.00 -12.79
N PRO A 30 1.76 0.51 -12.00
CA PRO A 30 1.30 -0.86 -12.11
C PRO A 30 0.47 -1.04 -13.38
N GLU A 31 0.61 -2.18 -14.04
CA GLU A 31 -0.23 -2.50 -15.22
C GLU A 31 -1.63 -2.96 -14.79
N ASN A 32 -1.72 -3.58 -13.61
CA ASN A 32 -2.95 -4.07 -12.99
C ASN A 32 -2.76 -4.25 -11.47
N ASP A 33 -3.82 -4.66 -10.79
CA ASP A 33 -3.90 -4.91 -9.34
C ASP A 33 -3.50 -6.35 -8.94
N SER A 34 -2.85 -7.11 -9.84
CA SER A 34 -2.43 -8.48 -9.51
C SER A 34 -1.38 -8.51 -8.39
N ASP A 35 -1.44 -9.57 -7.58
CA ASP A 35 -0.47 -9.81 -6.50
C ASP A 35 0.98 -9.76 -6.99
N GLN A 36 1.25 -10.21 -8.22
CA GLN A 36 2.60 -10.20 -8.78
C GLN A 36 3.10 -8.78 -9.04
N GLU A 37 2.25 -7.91 -9.61
CA GLU A 37 2.56 -6.51 -9.85
C GLU A 37 2.72 -5.74 -8.52
N VAL A 38 1.82 -5.96 -7.56
CA VAL A 38 1.89 -5.39 -6.21
C VAL A 38 3.21 -5.75 -5.53
N ARG A 39 3.58 -7.04 -5.47
CA ARG A 39 4.81 -7.48 -4.80
C ARG A 39 6.08 -6.97 -5.48
N LYS A 40 6.04 -6.77 -6.80
CA LYS A 40 7.19 -6.33 -7.60
C LYS A 40 7.38 -4.82 -7.60
N LYS A 41 6.28 -4.05 -7.67
CA LYS A 41 6.29 -2.60 -7.93
C LYS A 41 5.87 -1.77 -6.71
N MET A 42 5.10 -2.31 -5.77
CA MET A 42 4.69 -1.58 -4.56
C MET A 42 5.77 -1.70 -3.48
N PHE A 43 6.32 -0.56 -3.07
CA PHE A 43 7.34 -0.50 -2.03
C PHE A 43 6.82 -0.99 -0.67
N ASN A 44 5.58 -0.63 -0.32
CA ASN A 44 4.96 -1.08 0.93
C ASN A 44 4.87 -2.61 1.02
N ALA A 45 4.55 -3.27 -0.10
CA ALA A 45 4.50 -4.73 -0.16
C ALA A 45 5.90 -5.35 0.02
N GLN A 46 6.93 -4.76 -0.59
CA GLN A 46 8.32 -5.22 -0.41
C GLN A 46 8.77 -5.15 1.04
N LEU A 47 8.43 -4.08 1.77
CA LEU A 47 8.76 -3.95 3.20
C LEU A 47 8.13 -5.07 4.04
N LEU A 48 6.88 -5.44 3.76
CA LEU A 48 6.19 -6.54 4.44
C LEU A 48 6.86 -7.89 4.12
N LEU A 49 7.22 -8.13 2.85
CA LEU A 49 7.88 -9.38 2.44
C LEU A 49 9.28 -9.54 3.01
N GLN A 50 10.00 -8.44 3.21
CA GLN A 50 11.32 -8.44 3.82
C GLN A 50 11.27 -8.53 5.35
N GLY A 51 10.08 -8.71 5.94
CA GLY A 51 9.89 -8.74 7.40
C GLY A 51 10.21 -7.42 8.09
N SER A 52 10.33 -6.33 7.33
CA SER A 52 10.75 -5.00 7.80
C SER A 52 9.56 -4.10 8.16
N GLY A 53 8.33 -4.63 8.14
CA GLY A 53 7.12 -3.91 8.51
C GLY A 53 5.99 -4.84 8.98
N GLN A 54 5.03 -4.29 9.72
CA GLN A 54 3.80 -4.96 10.10
C GLN A 54 2.60 -4.21 9.48
N GLN A 55 1.59 -4.96 9.05
CA GLN A 55 0.35 -4.37 8.56
C GLN A 55 -0.37 -3.66 9.72
N LEU A 56 -0.52 -2.34 9.61
CA LEU A 56 -1.32 -1.54 10.53
C LEU A 56 -2.54 -1.01 9.81
N THR A 57 -3.74 -1.29 10.34
CA THR A 57 -5.00 -0.72 9.84
C THR A 57 -5.48 0.33 10.82
N ILE A 58 -5.72 1.56 10.34
CA ILE A 58 -6.16 2.69 11.16
C ILE A 58 -7.61 3.02 10.79
N PRO A 59 -8.60 2.69 11.64
CA PRO A 59 -9.99 3.09 11.40
C PRO A 59 -10.12 4.62 11.28
N PRO A 60 -11.00 5.15 10.42
CA PRO A 60 -12.06 4.46 9.67
C PRO A 60 -11.61 3.86 8.33
N ASN A 61 -10.34 4.03 7.94
CA ASN A 61 -9.81 3.49 6.69
C ASN A 61 -9.51 2.00 6.87
N ALA A 62 -10.45 1.17 6.43
CA ALA A 62 -10.19 -0.22 6.13
C ALA A 62 -9.96 -0.34 4.62
N PRO A 63 -8.70 -0.28 4.13
CA PRO A 63 -8.44 -0.49 2.72
C PRO A 63 -8.71 -1.95 2.36
N MET A 64 -9.31 -2.09 1.17
CA MET A 64 -9.69 -3.20 0.28
C MET A 64 -9.17 -4.65 0.46
N LEU A 65 -8.71 -5.11 1.63
CA LEU A 65 -8.40 -6.52 1.89
C LEU A 65 -9.60 -7.35 2.40
N LYS A 66 -10.80 -6.77 2.48
CA LYS A 66 -12.04 -7.54 2.68
C LYS A 66 -12.59 -8.22 1.41
N LYS A 67 -11.88 -8.14 0.28
CA LYS A 67 -12.23 -8.86 -0.96
C LYS A 67 -11.33 -10.06 -1.29
N GLN A 68 -10.44 -10.47 -0.40
CA GLN A 68 -9.91 -11.83 -0.41
C GLN A 68 -10.51 -12.55 0.79
N GLY A 69 -11.57 -13.29 0.50
CA GLY A 69 -12.13 -14.26 1.44
C GLY A 69 -11.04 -15.26 1.80
N LEU A 70 -10.39 -15.03 2.93
CA LEU A 70 -9.84 -16.11 3.73
C LEU A 70 -11.06 -16.84 4.34
N GLN A 71 -11.74 -17.62 3.49
CA GLN A 71 -12.62 -18.66 4.00
C GLN A 71 -11.74 -19.76 4.59
N LYS A 72 -12.27 -20.27 5.70
CA LYS A 72 -11.73 -21.34 6.54
C LYS A 72 -11.39 -22.61 5.76
#